data_AF-A0A950FPH3-F1
#
_entry.id   AF-A0A950FPH3-F1
#
_cell.length_a   1.000
_cell.length_b   1.000
_cell.length_c   1.000
_cell.angle_alpha   90.00
_cell.angle_beta   90.00
_cell.angle_gamma   90.00
#
_symmetry.space_group_name_H-M   'P 1'
#
loop_
_entity.id
_entity.type
_entity.pdbx_description
1 polymer ?
#
loop_
_entity_poly.entity_id
_entity_poly.type
_entity_poly.pdbx_seq_one_letter_code
_entity_poly.pdbx_strand_id
1 'polypeptide(L)'
;MKRTSSAELVGRASGRAALRSRVRRRARKGSSAPVSDCPICTPATRHALNRIADRLGVDGETLHRALHAMPMERKTAIRRVDQVCIGLERELGGRDVLRKWAHTPIMAFGNKKPLEVLVEGRVEPLERLQAVLEAGVYS
;
A
#
# COMPACT_ATOMS: atom_id res chain seq x y z
N MET A 1 62.99 -23.52 30.16
CA MET A 1 63.93 -23.62 29.02
C MET A 1 63.22 -23.18 27.75
N LYS A 2 63.90 -22.35 26.95
CA LYS A 2 63.43 -21.74 25.69
C LYS A 2 63.20 -22.80 24.60
N ARG A 3 62.21 -22.57 23.73
CA ARG A 3 62.35 -22.54 22.25
C ARG A 3 61.05 -22.08 21.59
N THR A 4 61.02 -20.79 21.27
CA THR A 4 60.25 -20.21 20.17
C THR A 4 60.99 -20.46 18.85
N SER A 5 60.25 -20.70 17.77
CA SER A 5 60.51 -20.36 16.35
C SER A 5 59.91 -21.43 15.43
N SER A 6 59.29 -21.15 14.29
CA SER A 6 58.93 -19.90 13.59
C SER A 6 58.12 -20.30 12.36
N ALA A 7 57.11 -19.47 11.99
CA ALA A 7 56.63 -19.15 10.64
C ALA A 7 56.10 -20.31 9.75
N GLU A 8 55.03 -20.22 8.97
CA GLU A 8 54.47 -19.12 8.17
C GLU A 8 52.92 -19.23 8.18
N LEU A 9 52.16 -18.17 8.50
CA LEU A 9 51.68 -17.13 7.59
C LEU A 9 50.88 -17.66 6.37
N VAL A 10 49.57 -17.41 6.40
CA VAL A 10 48.69 -16.83 5.35
C VAL A 10 47.31 -17.49 5.42
N GLY A 11 46.31 -16.72 5.86
CA GLY A 11 44.92 -17.18 5.89
C GLY A 11 43.96 -16.25 6.64
N ARG A 12 44.20 -14.95 6.54
CA ARG A 12 43.44 -13.88 7.17
C ARG A 12 42.15 -13.66 6.35
N ALA A 13 41.02 -14.20 6.76
CA ALA A 13 39.71 -13.61 6.45
C ALA A 13 38.54 -14.31 7.17
N SER A 14 37.81 -13.52 7.95
CA SER A 14 36.35 -13.61 8.06
C SER A 14 35.75 -14.65 8.99
N GLY A 15 36.11 -14.54 10.28
CA GLY A 15 35.15 -14.71 11.39
C GLY A 15 34.06 -13.63 11.38
N ARG A 16 33.34 -13.46 10.26
CA ARG A 16 32.33 -12.41 10.03
C ARG A 16 31.06 -12.92 9.36
N ALA A 17 30.83 -14.24 9.38
CA ALA A 17 29.68 -14.88 8.73
C ALA A 17 28.63 -15.45 9.70
N ALA A 18 28.89 -15.53 11.01
CA ALA A 18 27.99 -16.17 11.96
C ALA A 18 27.10 -15.22 12.79
N LEU A 19 26.98 -13.93 12.39
CA LEU A 19 26.18 -12.94 13.12
C LEU A 19 25.27 -12.09 12.20
N ARG A 20 24.68 -12.70 11.17
CA ARG A 20 23.71 -12.03 10.27
C ARG A 20 22.41 -12.80 10.04
N SER A 21 22.08 -13.76 10.90
CA SER A 21 20.85 -14.56 10.80
C SER A 21 19.76 -14.15 11.81
N ARG A 22 19.85 -12.95 12.41
CA ARG A 22 18.85 -12.46 13.37
C ARG A 22 18.47 -10.99 13.21
N VAL A 23 18.42 -10.49 11.97
CA VAL A 23 17.77 -9.20 11.65
C VAL A 23 17.07 -9.36 10.30
N ARG A 24 15.79 -9.73 10.33
CA ARG A 24 14.71 -9.51 9.33
C ARG A 24 13.56 -10.51 9.54
N ARG A 25 13.09 -10.66 10.79
CA ARG A 25 11.72 -11.11 11.07
C ARG A 25 10.96 -10.02 11.83
N ARG A 26 11.00 -8.81 11.28
CA ARG A 26 9.80 -7.96 11.27
C ARG A 26 9.30 -8.00 9.83
N ALA A 27 8.71 -9.14 9.45
CA ALA A 27 7.78 -9.14 8.34
C ALA A 27 6.73 -8.09 8.70
N ARG A 28 6.69 -7.00 7.93
CA ARG A 28 5.64 -6.00 8.05
C ARG A 28 4.32 -6.74 7.93
N LYS A 29 3.61 -6.87 9.06
CA LYS A 29 2.21 -7.26 9.11
C LYS A 29 1.46 -6.16 8.37
N GLY A 30 1.17 -6.40 7.09
CA GLY A 30 0.61 -5.39 6.19
C GLY A 30 1.05 -5.47 4.74
N SER A 31 1.74 -6.53 4.29
CA SER A 31 1.84 -6.82 2.85
C SER A 31 0.49 -7.33 2.35
N SER A 32 -0.27 -6.44 1.74
CA SER A 32 -1.38 -6.79 0.84
C SER A 32 -0.87 -7.79 -0.20
N ALA A 33 -1.60 -8.88 -0.44
CA ALA A 33 -1.21 -9.81 -1.47
C ALA A 33 -1.33 -9.08 -2.83
N PRO A 34 -0.33 -9.21 -3.73
CA PRO A 34 -0.42 -8.64 -5.06
C PRO A 34 -1.58 -9.30 -5.82
N VAL A 35 -2.33 -8.53 -6.62
CA VAL A 35 -3.40 -9.07 -7.48
C VAL A 35 -2.80 -10.07 -8.46
N SER A 36 -2.85 -11.36 -8.12
CA SER A 36 -2.05 -12.36 -8.83
C SER A 36 -2.76 -12.91 -10.07
N ASP A 37 -4.09 -12.97 -10.08
CA ASP A 37 -4.81 -13.64 -11.16
C ASP A 37 -6.03 -12.86 -11.68
N CYS A 38 -5.75 -11.83 -12.47
CA CYS A 38 -6.73 -11.29 -13.41
C CYS A 38 -6.24 -11.60 -14.84
N PRO A 39 -6.78 -12.63 -15.51
CA PRO A 39 -6.33 -13.05 -16.85
C PRO A 39 -6.63 -11.99 -17.94
N ILE A 40 -7.43 -10.98 -17.63
CA ILE A 40 -7.87 -9.90 -18.54
C ILE A 40 -7.19 -8.55 -18.21
N CYS A 41 -6.38 -8.50 -17.16
CA CYS A 41 -5.79 -7.24 -16.72
C CYS A 41 -4.41 -7.05 -17.36
N THR A 42 -4.24 -5.95 -18.10
CA THR A 42 -2.91 -5.57 -18.60
C THR A 42 -1.92 -5.38 -17.44
N PRO A 43 -0.61 -5.58 -17.66
CA PRO A 43 0.41 -5.34 -16.63
C PRO A 43 0.30 -3.94 -16.00
N ALA A 44 0.02 -2.92 -16.82
CA ALA A 44 -0.20 -1.55 -16.35
C ALA A 44 -1.40 -1.44 -15.38
N THR A 45 -2.51 -2.12 -15.69
CA THR A 45 -3.69 -2.19 -14.82
C THR A 45 -3.36 -2.82 -13.47
N ARG A 46 -2.59 -3.91 -13.47
CA ARG A 46 -2.17 -4.62 -12.26
C ARG A 46 -1.25 -3.78 -11.39
N HIS A 47 -0.29 -3.07 -12.00
CA HIS A 47 0.58 -2.15 -11.28
C HIS A 47 -0.20 -1.00 -10.64
N ALA A 48 -1.15 -0.40 -11.37
CA ALA A 48 -2.01 0.65 -10.82
C ALA A 48 -2.82 0.16 -9.61
N LEU A 49 -3.45 -1.02 -9.73
CA LEU A 49 -4.18 -1.66 -8.63
C LEU A 49 -3.29 -1.89 -7.40
N ASN A 50 -2.10 -2.46 -7.59
CA ASN A 50 -1.17 -2.70 -6.49
C ASN A 50 -0.71 -1.41 -5.80
N ARG A 51 -0.51 -0.32 -6.55
CA ARG A 51 -0.16 0.99 -5.96
C ARG A 51 -1.30 1.57 -5.12
N ILE A 52 -2.53 1.48 -5.61
CA ILE A 52 -3.72 1.94 -4.88
C ILE A 52 -3.92 1.09 -3.62
N ALA A 53 -3.79 -0.24 -3.76
CA ALA A 53 -3.88 -1.20 -2.67
C ALA A 53 -2.81 -0.93 -1.58
N ASP A 54 -1.57 -0.62 -1.97
CA ASP A 54 -0.50 -0.23 -1.05
C ASP A 54 -0.82 1.07 -0.31
N ARG A 55 -1.31 2.11 -1.03
CA ARG A 55 -1.71 3.40 -0.44
C ARG A 55 -2.82 3.25 0.59
N LEU A 56 -3.86 2.48 0.27
CA LEU A 56 -5.00 2.25 1.16
C LEU A 56 -4.71 1.17 2.22
N GLY A 57 -3.63 0.40 2.05
CA GLY A 57 -3.27 -0.71 2.93
C GLY A 57 -4.27 -1.87 2.88
N VAL A 58 -4.77 -2.19 1.69
CA VAL A 58 -5.84 -3.17 1.44
C VAL A 58 -5.33 -4.25 0.51
N ASP A 59 -5.90 -5.44 0.62
CA ASP A 59 -5.63 -6.50 -0.33
C ASP A 59 -6.02 -6.11 -1.76
N GLY A 60 -5.13 -6.38 -2.72
CA GLY A 60 -5.36 -5.99 -4.09
C GLY A 60 -6.57 -6.71 -4.72
N GLU A 61 -6.89 -7.93 -4.27
CA GLU A 61 -8.05 -8.68 -4.77
C GLU A 61 -9.36 -8.03 -4.35
N THR A 62 -9.46 -7.58 -3.10
CA THR A 62 -10.61 -6.84 -2.59
C THR A 62 -10.85 -5.57 -3.40
N LEU A 63 -9.77 -4.82 -3.66
CA LEU A 63 -9.83 -3.62 -4.51
C LEU A 63 -10.22 -3.95 -5.96
N HIS A 64 -9.73 -5.06 -6.50
CA HIS A 64 -10.04 -5.49 -7.86
C HIS A 64 -11.51 -5.87 -8.03
N ARG A 65 -12.09 -6.57 -7.06
CA ARG A 65 -13.52 -6.89 -7.00
C ARG A 65 -14.37 -5.62 -6.89
N ALA A 66 -13.97 -4.70 -6.02
CA ALA A 66 -14.61 -3.41 -5.83
C ALA A 66 -14.71 -2.60 -7.15
N LEU A 67 -13.58 -2.51 -7.86
CA LEU A 67 -13.49 -1.81 -9.14
C LEU A 67 -14.25 -2.53 -10.27
N HIS A 68 -14.44 -3.85 -10.16
CA HIS A 68 -15.28 -4.60 -11.10
C HIS A 68 -16.77 -4.38 -10.86
N ALA A 69 -17.17 -4.06 -9.63
CA ALA A 69 -18.56 -3.77 -9.28
C ALA A 69 -19.00 -2.35 -9.67
N MET A 70 -18.08 -1.48 -10.10
CA MET A 70 -18.40 -0.12 -10.50
C MET A 70 -19.13 -0.10 -11.86
N PRO A 71 -20.16 0.74 -12.05
CA PRO A 71 -20.91 0.86 -13.31
C PRO A 71 -20.13 1.67 -14.37
N MET A 72 -18.85 1.38 -14.57
CA MET A 72 -17.99 2.06 -15.52
C MET A 72 -16.85 1.17 -16.00
N GLU A 73 -16.18 1.57 -17.08
CA GLU A 73 -15.02 0.83 -17.56
C GLU A 73 -13.92 0.72 -16.48
N ARG A 74 -13.38 -0.50 -16.31
CA ARG A 74 -12.37 -0.81 -15.29
C ARG A 74 -11.16 0.14 -15.34
N LYS A 75 -10.70 0.52 -16.54
CA LYS A 75 -9.56 1.44 -16.71
C LYS A 75 -9.88 2.83 -16.17
N THR A 76 -11.11 3.29 -16.38
CA THR A 76 -11.61 4.58 -15.89
C THR A 76 -11.80 4.53 -14.38
N ALA A 77 -12.40 3.46 -13.84
CA ALA A 77 -12.54 3.25 -12.40
C ALA A 77 -11.18 3.31 -11.68
N ILE A 78 -10.18 2.58 -12.19
CA ILE A 78 -8.82 2.58 -11.62
C ILE A 78 -8.22 3.98 -11.64
N ARG A 79 -8.33 4.71 -12.76
CA ARG A 79 -7.80 6.07 -12.88
C ARG A 79 -8.46 7.04 -11.89
N ARG A 80 -9.79 7.00 -11.77
CA ARG A 80 -10.53 7.86 -10.83
C ARG A 80 -10.14 7.56 -9.39
N VAL A 81 -10.10 6.28 -9.01
CA VAL A 81 -9.70 5.89 -7.65
C VAL A 81 -8.24 6.26 -7.36
N ASP A 82 -7.32 6.09 -8.32
CA ASP A 82 -5.93 6.51 -8.16
C ASP A 82 -5.82 8.03 -7.95
N GLN A 83 -6.52 8.81 -8.76
CA GLN A 83 -6.55 10.27 -8.65
C GLN A 83 -7.11 10.73 -7.30
N VAL A 84 -8.20 10.09 -6.84
CA VAL A 84 -8.80 10.39 -5.53
C VAL A 84 -7.86 10.04 -4.40
N CYS A 85 -7.20 8.89 -4.45
CA CYS A 85 -6.22 8.51 -3.45
C CYS A 85 -5.04 9.49 -3.42
N ILE A 86 -4.58 9.97 -4.57
CA ILE A 86 -3.50 10.98 -4.65
C ILE A 86 -3.95 12.30 -4.04
N GLY A 87 -5.15 12.76 -4.38
CA GLY A 87 -5.72 14.00 -3.84
C GLY A 87 -5.88 13.91 -2.33
N LEU A 88 -6.51 12.85 -1.82
CA LEU A 88 -6.68 12.63 -0.39
C LEU A 88 -5.33 12.43 0.33
N GLU A 89 -4.33 11.77 -0.29
CA GLU A 89 -2.98 11.67 0.28
C GLU A 89 -2.35 13.05 0.49
N ARG A 90 -2.58 13.98 -0.45
CA ARG A 90 -2.10 15.36 -0.37
C ARG A 90 -2.84 16.16 0.69
N GLU A 91 -4.17 16.11 0.69
CA GLU A 91 -5.02 16.87 1.64
C GLU A 91 -4.90 16.36 3.08
N LEU A 92 -4.76 15.05 3.29
CA LEU A 92 -4.63 14.45 4.62
C LEU A 92 -3.19 14.52 5.17
N GLY A 93 -2.23 15.05 4.41
CA GLY A 93 -0.85 15.22 4.87
C GLY A 93 0.00 13.95 4.86
N GLY A 94 -0.35 12.97 4.03
CA GLY A 94 0.52 11.83 3.70
C GLY A 94 -0.16 10.46 3.70
N ARG A 95 0.58 9.46 3.17
CA ARG A 95 0.09 8.09 2.96
C ARG A 95 -0.36 7.40 4.25
N ASP A 96 0.36 7.58 5.35
CA ASP A 96 0.01 6.93 6.62
C ASP A 96 -1.31 7.46 7.19
N VAL A 97 -1.60 8.75 6.97
CA VAL A 97 -2.86 9.38 7.38
C VAL A 97 -3.99 8.90 6.48
N LEU A 98 -3.78 8.89 5.15
CA LEU A 98 -4.74 8.31 4.19
C LEU A 98 -5.08 6.86 4.55
N ARG A 99 -4.07 6.05 4.87
CA ARG A 99 -4.27 4.65 5.26
C ARG A 99 -5.08 4.53 6.54
N LYS A 100 -4.80 5.33 7.57
CA LYS A 100 -5.63 5.32 8.79
C LYS A 100 -7.06 5.77 8.48
N TRP A 101 -7.18 6.88 7.79
CA TRP A 101 -8.46 7.49 7.39
C TRP A 101 -9.34 6.51 6.60
N ALA A 102 -8.77 5.78 5.64
CA ALA A 102 -9.49 4.79 4.84
C ALA A 102 -10.10 3.65 5.67
N HIS A 103 -9.56 3.38 6.86
CA HIS A 103 -10.03 2.35 7.79
C HIS A 103 -10.81 2.93 8.98
N THR A 104 -10.93 4.26 9.07
CA THR A 104 -11.69 4.94 10.12
C THR A 104 -13.13 5.15 9.65
N PRO A 105 -14.14 4.81 10.47
CA PRO A 105 -15.53 5.15 10.20
C PRO A 105 -15.73 6.66 10.07
N ILE A 106 -16.43 7.11 9.03
CA ILE A 106 -16.70 8.54 8.82
C ILE A 106 -18.20 8.78 8.81
N MET A 107 -18.65 9.75 9.61
CA MET A 107 -20.07 10.11 9.70
C MET A 107 -20.65 10.53 8.34
N ALA A 108 -19.87 11.24 7.51
CA ALA A 108 -20.25 11.60 6.15
C ALA A 108 -20.57 10.39 5.24
N PHE A 109 -20.08 9.20 5.59
CA PHE A 109 -20.36 7.93 4.90
C PHE A 109 -21.37 7.05 5.67
N GLY A 110 -22.12 7.61 6.62
CA GLY A 110 -23.06 6.88 7.46
C GLY A 110 -22.37 5.93 8.43
N ASN A 111 -21.24 6.37 9.03
CA ASN A 111 -20.36 5.55 9.88
C ASN A 111 -19.75 4.34 9.17
N LYS A 112 -19.72 4.32 7.84
CA LYS A 112 -18.93 3.35 7.08
C LYS A 112 -17.50 3.82 6.94
N LYS A 113 -16.59 2.87 6.76
CA LYS A 113 -15.20 3.17 6.40
C LYS A 113 -15.15 3.64 4.94
N PRO A 114 -14.30 4.61 4.58
CA PRO A 114 -14.10 5.00 3.19
C PRO A 114 -13.76 3.82 2.29
N LEU A 115 -13.01 2.86 2.84
CA LEU A 115 -12.73 1.62 2.15
C LEU A 115 -13.97 0.77 1.88
N GLU A 116 -14.91 0.68 2.82
CA GLU A 116 -16.15 -0.09 2.63
C GLU A 116 -17.00 0.55 1.52
N VAL A 117 -17.07 1.89 1.49
CA VAL A 117 -17.73 2.63 0.41
C VAL A 117 -17.09 2.34 -0.95
N LEU A 118 -15.75 2.31 -1.00
CA LEU A 118 -15.01 1.96 -2.21
C LEU A 118 -15.30 0.51 -2.63
N VAL A 119 -15.35 -0.43 -1.66
CA VAL A 119 -15.62 -1.86 -1.89
C VAL A 119 -17.04 -2.11 -2.40
N GLU A 120 -17.99 -1.27 -2.01
CA GLU A 120 -19.36 -1.26 -2.55
C GLU A 120 -19.44 -0.72 -3.99
N GLY A 121 -18.30 -0.41 -4.64
CA GLY A 121 -18.26 0.09 -6.00
C GLY A 121 -18.64 1.58 -6.11
N ARG A 122 -18.55 2.33 -5.00
CA ARG A 122 -18.95 3.75 -4.96
C ARG A 122 -17.72 4.63 -4.77
N VAL A 123 -17.29 5.31 -5.82
CA VAL A 123 -16.16 6.27 -5.77
C VAL A 123 -16.62 7.72 -5.58
N GLU A 124 -17.83 8.06 -6.02
CA GLU A 124 -18.37 9.42 -5.99
C GLU A 124 -18.40 10.05 -4.58
N PRO A 125 -18.70 9.33 -3.48
CA PRO A 125 -18.65 9.92 -2.15
C PRO A 125 -17.23 10.35 -1.74
N LEU A 126 -16.21 9.62 -2.19
CA LEU A 126 -14.81 9.94 -1.93
C LEU A 126 -14.37 11.15 -2.76
N GLU A 127 -14.80 11.24 -4.02
CA GLU A 127 -14.57 12.40 -4.89
C GLU A 127 -15.19 13.67 -4.32
N ARG A 128 -16.44 13.59 -3.83
CA ARG A 128 -17.11 14.73 -3.19
C ARG A 128 -16.36 15.20 -1.95
N LEU A 129 -15.93 14.26 -1.10
CA LEU A 129 -15.18 14.64 0.09
C LEU A 129 -13.82 15.26 -0.25
N GLN A 130 -13.11 14.69 -1.23
CA GLN A 130 -11.88 15.29 -1.73
C GLN A 130 -12.11 16.72 -2.22
N ALA A 131 -13.16 16.95 -3.02
CA ALA A 131 -13.50 18.28 -3.52
C ALA A 131 -13.82 19.26 -2.37
N VAL A 132 -14.46 18.80 -1.30
CA VAL A 132 -14.73 19.61 -0.10
C VAL A 132 -13.45 19.96 0.65
N LEU A 133 -12.52 19.00 0.80
CA LEU A 133 -11.21 19.23 1.41
C LEU A 133 -10.37 20.20 0.58
N GLU A 134 -10.34 20.02 -0.74
CA GLU A 134 -9.63 20.89 -1.69
C GLU A 134 -10.21 22.31 -1.74
N ALA A 135 -11.53 22.44 -1.63
CA ALA A 135 -12.20 23.73 -1.53
C ALA A 135 -11.96 24.46 -0.20
N GLY A 136 -11.26 23.84 0.76
CA GLY A 136 -10.89 24.48 2.02
C GLY A 136 -12.06 24.77 2.96
N VAL A 137 -13.20 24.09 2.80
CA VAL A 137 -14.44 24.34 3.60
C VAL A 137 -14.36 23.68 4.99
N TYR A 138 -13.15 23.50 5.53
CA TYR A 138 -12.90 23.25 6.94
C TYR A 138 -12.10 24.42 7.49
N SER A 139 -12.79 25.55 7.64
CA SER A 139 -12.38 26.72 8.44
C SER A 139 -13.24 26.79 9.69
#